data_AF-A0A954M885-F1
#
_entry.id   AF-A0A954M885-F1
#
_cell.length_a   1.000
_cell.length_b   1.000
_cell.length_c   1.000
_cell.angle_alpha   90.00
_cell.angle_beta   90.00
_cell.angle_gamma   90.00
#
_symmetry.space_group_name_H-M   'P 1'
#
loop_
_entity.id
_entity.type
_entity.pdbx_description
1 polymer ?
#
loop_
_entity_poly.entity_id
_entity_poly.type
_entity_poly.pdbx_seq_one_letter_code
_entity_poly.pdbx_strand_id
1 'polypeptide(L)'
;IFSSNLEPRDLVDDAFLRRIPYKIEVKDPTEQEFRSLFSKVAKGMDFSCSPETLHYLVEEHYVRGQRPFRFCHPRDLCRQVENRCTLHELPRVIDNAAIDQAVENYFSIM
;
A
#
# COMPACT_ATOMS: atom_id res chain seq x y z
N ILE A 1 2.30 9.39 -18.11
CA ILE A 1 3.27 8.51 -17.42
C ILE A 1 2.81 7.08 -17.69
N PHE A 2 3.69 6.23 -18.21
CA PHE A 2 3.41 4.81 -18.45
C PHE A 2 4.07 3.99 -17.34
N SER A 3 3.37 2.97 -16.80
CA SER A 3 3.86 2.11 -15.72
C SER A 3 3.43 0.68 -16.00
N SER A 4 4.36 -0.26 -15.87
CA SER A 4 4.15 -1.69 -16.09
C SER A 4 5.12 -2.50 -15.24
N ASN A 5 4.72 -3.71 -14.89
CA ASN A 5 5.56 -4.71 -14.25
C ASN A 5 6.30 -5.60 -15.28
N LEU A 6 6.04 -5.42 -16.58
CA LEU A 6 6.70 -6.13 -17.67
C LEU A 6 7.95 -5.40 -18.11
N GLU A 7 8.94 -6.15 -18.60
CA GLU A 7 10.14 -5.54 -19.18
C GLU A 7 9.78 -4.71 -20.42
N PRO A 8 10.43 -3.55 -20.66
CA PRO A 8 10.11 -2.69 -21.79
C PRO A 8 10.17 -3.39 -23.16
N ARG A 9 11.03 -4.40 -23.31
CA ARG A 9 11.19 -5.16 -24.56
C ARG A 9 10.02 -6.08 -24.86
N ASP A 10 9.33 -6.56 -23.82
CA ASP A 10 8.17 -7.45 -23.97
C ASP A 10 6.87 -6.66 -24.21
N LEU A 11 6.94 -5.34 -24.07
CA LEU A 11 5.77 -4.49 -24.04
C LEU A 11 5.43 -3.87 -25.41
N VAL A 12 6.44 -3.38 -26.13
CA VAL A 12 6.27 -2.59 -27.36
C VAL A 12 7.49 -2.70 -28.28
N ASP A 13 7.33 -2.36 -29.55
CA ASP A 13 8.40 -2.38 -30.53
C ASP A 13 9.51 -1.33 -30.27
N ASP A 14 10.64 -1.50 -30.95
CA ASP A 14 11.79 -0.59 -30.87
C ASP A 14 11.46 0.85 -31.28
N ALA A 15 10.50 1.06 -32.19
CA ALA A 15 10.11 2.40 -32.62
C ALA A 15 9.38 3.16 -31.51
N PHE A 16 8.60 2.46 -30.68
CA PHE A 16 7.92 3.01 -29.52
C PHE A 16 8.89 3.27 -28.36
N LEU A 17 9.84 2.35 -28.11
CA LEU A 17 10.83 2.52 -27.04
C LEU A 17 11.74 3.74 -27.21
N ARG A 18 11.94 4.20 -28.46
CA ARG A 18 12.66 5.46 -28.77
C ARG A 18 11.91 6.71 -28.30
N ARG A 19 10.59 6.64 -28.14
CA ARG A 19 9.73 7.73 -27.66
C ARG A 19 9.57 7.75 -26.13
N ILE A 20 10.12 6.76 -25.43
CA ILE A 20 10.18 6.69 -23.96
C ILE A 20 11.65 6.86 -23.53
N PRO A 21 12.15 8.11 -23.41
CA PRO A 21 13.56 8.37 -23.14
C PRO A 21 14.00 7.91 -21.76
N TYR A 22 13.11 7.95 -20.76
CA TYR A 22 13.40 7.55 -19.38
C TYR A 22 12.74 6.21 -19.04
N LYS A 23 13.56 5.26 -18.62
CA LYS A 23 13.15 3.92 -18.17
C LYS A 23 13.61 3.79 -16.73
N ILE A 24 12.72 4.13 -15.80
CA ILE A 24 13.03 4.18 -14.37
C ILE A 24 12.47 2.93 -13.73
N GLU A 25 13.35 2.12 -13.16
CA GLU A 25 12.96 1.01 -12.31
C GLU A 25 12.58 1.56 -10.92
N VAL A 26 11.41 1.18 -10.44
CA VAL A 26 10.96 1.49 -9.08
C VAL A 26 10.95 0.18 -8.30
N LYS A 27 11.87 0.08 -7.33
CA LYS A 27 11.96 -1.08 -6.43
C LYS A 27 10.89 -1.01 -5.35
N ASP A 28 10.72 -2.11 -4.64
CA ASP A 28 9.85 -2.13 -3.46
C ASP A 28 10.36 -1.21 -2.35
N PRO A 29 9.46 -0.59 -1.57
CA PRO A 29 9.84 0.23 -0.43
C PRO A 29 10.58 -0.58 0.62
N THR A 30 11.56 0.05 1.26
CA THR A 30 12.06 -0.40 2.56
C THR A 30 10.96 -0.30 3.63
N GLU A 31 11.10 -1.05 4.72
CA GLU A 31 10.15 -0.96 5.84
C GLU A 31 10.03 0.48 6.37
N GLN A 32 11.13 1.22 6.45
CA GLN A 32 11.12 2.60 6.92
C GLN A 32 10.34 3.53 5.97
N GLU A 33 10.51 3.37 4.66
CA GLU A 33 9.74 4.11 3.66
C GLU A 33 8.27 3.73 3.72
N PHE A 34 7.96 2.44 3.88
CA PHE A 34 6.60 1.94 4.04
C PHE A 34 5.90 2.57 5.24
N ARG A 35 6.54 2.54 6.41
CA ARG A 35 6.02 3.17 7.64
C ARG A 35 5.82 4.67 7.47
N SER A 36 6.80 5.36 6.90
CA SER A 36 6.71 6.80 6.63
C SER A 36 5.55 7.14 5.68
N LEU A 37 5.40 6.34 4.62
CA LEU A 37 4.33 6.51 3.64
C LEU A 37 2.97 6.24 4.27
N PHE A 38 2.83 5.18 5.07
CA PHE A 38 1.59 4.86 5.77
C PHE A 38 1.14 6.00 6.68
N SER A 39 2.03 6.52 7.52
CA SER A 39 1.70 7.65 8.39
C SER A 39 1.30 8.90 7.60
N LYS A 40 1.94 9.17 6.46
CA LYS A 40 1.57 10.29 5.57
C LYS A 40 0.19 10.10 4.94
N VAL A 41 -0.10 8.89 4.47
CA VAL A 41 -1.39 8.56 3.85
C VAL A 41 -2.51 8.60 4.87
N ALA A 42 -2.34 7.98 6.03
CA ALA A 42 -3.31 8.01 7.12
C ALA A 42 -3.62 9.46 7.53
N LYS A 43 -2.60 10.29 7.73
CA LYS A 43 -2.77 11.71 8.03
C LYS A 43 -3.49 12.47 6.91
N GLY A 44 -3.18 12.18 5.64
CA GLY A 44 -3.83 12.81 4.49
C GLY A 44 -5.29 12.40 4.28
N MET A 45 -5.74 11.33 4.93
CA MET A 45 -7.13 10.84 4.91
C MET A 45 -7.86 11.14 6.24
N ASP A 46 -7.30 12.01 7.08
CA ASP A 46 -7.81 12.39 8.40
C ASP A 46 -7.95 11.22 9.40
N PHE A 47 -7.11 10.19 9.26
CA PHE A 47 -7.01 9.11 10.22
C PHE A 47 -6.02 9.43 11.34
N SER A 48 -6.41 9.08 12.56
CA SER A 48 -5.47 8.93 13.67
C SER A 48 -4.89 7.53 13.65
N CYS A 49 -3.58 7.43 13.36
CA CYS A 49 -2.82 6.18 13.41
C CYS A 49 -1.77 6.30 14.51
N SER A 50 -1.81 5.40 15.48
CA SER A 50 -0.78 5.31 16.52
C SER A 50 0.48 4.61 15.98
N PRO A 51 1.68 4.96 16.46
CA PRO A 51 2.90 4.22 16.13
C PRO A 51 2.83 2.72 16.48
N GLU A 52 2.12 2.38 17.56
CA GLU A 52 1.95 1.01 18.05
C GLU A 52 1.12 0.18 17.09
N THR A 53 0.03 0.74 16.55
CA THR A 53 -0.82 0.08 15.56
C THR A 53 -0.09 -0.11 14.23
N LEU A 54 0.76 0.84 13.83
CA LEU A 54 1.61 0.68 12.65
C LEU A 54 2.72 -0.36 12.88
N HIS A 55 3.27 -0.46 14.08
CA HIS A 55 4.19 -1.54 14.46
C HIS A 55 3.50 -2.90 14.38
N TYR A 56 2.30 -3.03 14.95
CA TYR A 56 1.48 -4.24 14.85
C TYR A 56 1.20 -4.65 13.40
N LEU A 57 0.81 -3.70 12.53
CA LEU A 57 0.59 -3.97 11.10
C LEU A 57 1.81 -4.63 10.45
N VAL A 58 3.00 -4.09 10.68
CA VAL A 58 4.22 -4.57 10.03
C VAL A 58 4.62 -5.93 10.59
N GLU A 59 4.68 -6.08 11.91
CA GLU A 59 5.11 -7.34 12.53
C GLU A 59 4.14 -8.50 12.24
N GLU A 60 2.84 -8.28 12.44
CA GLU A 60 1.85 -9.35 12.33
C GLU A 60 1.54 -9.69 10.88
N HIS A 61 1.33 -8.67 10.03
CA HIS A 61 0.80 -8.92 8.69
C HIS A 61 1.86 -8.95 7.59
N TYR A 62 2.99 -8.28 7.77
CA TYR A 62 4.07 -8.28 6.78
C TYR A 62 5.19 -9.25 7.13
N VAL A 63 5.71 -9.19 8.36
CA VAL A 63 6.84 -10.04 8.79
C VAL A 63 6.38 -11.49 8.97
N ARG A 64 5.37 -11.75 9.82
CA ARG A 64 4.86 -13.13 9.99
C ARG A 64 4.17 -13.67 8.75
N GLY A 65 3.44 -12.80 8.03
CA GLY A 65 2.80 -13.14 6.77
C GLY A 65 3.76 -13.31 5.58
N GLN A 66 5.06 -13.02 5.75
CA GLN A 66 6.09 -13.02 4.70
C GLN A 66 5.67 -12.24 3.43
N ARG A 67 5.03 -11.09 3.62
CA ARG A 67 4.47 -10.29 2.52
C ARG A 67 5.47 -9.22 2.07
N PRO A 68 5.66 -9.03 0.76
CA PRO A 68 6.50 -7.94 0.27
C PRO A 68 5.82 -6.60 0.56
N PHE A 69 6.62 -5.59 0.90
CA PHE A 69 6.13 -4.22 0.97
C PHE A 69 5.91 -3.70 -0.45
N ARG A 70 4.75 -3.08 -0.72
CA ARG A 70 4.47 -2.38 -1.97
C ARG A 70 4.03 -0.96 -1.67
N PHE A 71 4.39 -0.01 -2.54
CA PHE A 71 3.99 1.39 -2.38
C PHE A 71 2.47 1.63 -2.45
N CYS A 72 1.71 0.70 -3.06
CA CYS A 72 0.25 0.80 -3.11
C CYS A 72 -0.43 0.40 -1.79
N HIS A 73 0.12 -0.57 -1.04
CA HIS A 73 -0.59 -1.14 0.10
C HIS A 73 -0.98 -0.11 1.17
N PRO A 74 -0.16 0.90 1.55
CA PRO A 74 -0.58 1.87 2.55
C PRO A 74 -1.87 2.61 2.19
N ARG A 75 -1.98 3.04 0.92
CA ARG A 75 -3.18 3.68 0.39
C ARG A 75 -4.36 2.74 0.37
N ASP A 76 -4.17 1.52 -0.10
CA ASP A 76 -5.27 0.58 -0.29
C ASP A 76 -5.80 0.08 1.06
N LEU A 77 -4.93 -0.19 2.03
CA LEU A 77 -5.32 -0.55 3.39
C LEU A 77 -6.06 0.59 4.09
N CYS A 78 -5.54 1.84 4.00
CA CYS A 78 -6.26 3.00 4.56
C CYS A 78 -7.65 3.19 3.92
N ARG A 79 -7.78 2.91 2.61
CA ARG A 79 -9.09 2.94 1.92
C ARG A 79 -10.04 1.85 2.40
N GLN A 80 -9.56 0.64 2.66
CA GLN A 80 -10.40 -0.41 3.24
C GLN A 80 -10.92 0.00 4.62
N VAL A 81 -10.06 0.60 5.45
CA VAL A 81 -10.47 1.15 6.75
C VAL A 81 -11.47 2.30 6.58
N GLU A 82 -11.26 3.21 5.63
CA GLU A 82 -12.20 4.30 5.33
C GLU A 82 -13.57 3.81 4.89
N ASN A 83 -13.61 2.82 4.01
CA ASN A 83 -14.86 2.21 3.56
C ASN A 83 -15.62 1.61 4.74
N ARG A 84 -14.92 0.91 5.65
CA ARG A 84 -15.50 0.37 6.88
C ARG A 84 -16.06 1.47 7.77
N CYS A 85 -15.28 2.51 8.05
CA CYS A 85 -15.72 3.62 8.90
C CYS A 85 -16.95 4.32 8.31
N THR A 86 -16.96 4.52 6.98
CA THR A 86 -18.06 5.19 6.28
C THR A 86 -19.33 4.33 6.29
N LEU A 87 -19.22 3.02 6.04
CA LEU A 87 -20.36 2.11 6.01
C LEU A 87 -21.03 1.93 7.39
N HIS A 88 -20.22 1.90 8.45
CA HIS A 88 -20.68 1.64 9.81
C HIS A 88 -20.81 2.91 10.68
N GLU A 89 -20.65 4.09 10.09
CA GLU A 89 -20.68 5.39 10.78
C GLU A 89 -19.73 5.47 11.99
N LEU A 90 -18.57 4.79 11.89
CA LEU A 90 -17.55 4.74 12.94
C LEU A 90 -16.57 5.93 12.83
N PRO A 91 -15.93 6.33 13.94
CA PRO A 91 -14.89 7.35 13.89
C PRO A 91 -13.71 6.91 13.01
N ARG A 92 -13.04 7.91 12.39
CA ARG A 92 -11.85 7.70 11.54
C ARG A 92 -10.59 7.43 12.37
N VAL A 93 -10.58 6.29 13.03
CA VAL A 93 -9.45 5.80 13.84
C VAL A 93 -8.95 4.49 13.25
N ILE A 94 -7.64 4.39 13.04
CA ILE A 94 -7.01 3.14 12.64
C ILE A 94 -6.66 2.40 13.94
N ASP A 95 -7.45 1.38 14.27
CA ASP A 95 -7.18 0.42 15.34
C ASP A 95 -6.71 -0.93 14.77
N ASN A 96 -6.22 -1.81 15.64
CA ASN A 96 -5.72 -3.12 15.22
C ASN A 96 -6.83 -3.95 14.54
N ALA A 97 -8.06 -3.88 15.04
CA ALA A 97 -9.20 -4.58 14.45
C ALA A 97 -9.56 -4.10 13.04
N ALA A 98 -9.49 -2.79 12.77
CA ALA A 98 -9.67 -2.23 11.44
C ALA A 98 -8.58 -2.73 10.49
N ILE A 99 -7.34 -2.78 10.98
CA ILE A 99 -6.20 -3.29 10.22
C ILE A 99 -6.39 -4.76 9.88
N ASP A 100 -6.74 -5.59 10.85
CA ASP A 100 -6.93 -7.03 10.65
C ASP A 100 -7.98 -7.28 9.58
N GLN A 101 -9.13 -6.60 9.66
CA GLN A 101 -10.18 -6.69 8.64
C GLN A 101 -9.74 -6.14 7.29
N ALA A 102 -9.02 -5.02 7.25
CA ALA A 102 -8.54 -4.43 6.00
C ALA A 102 -7.52 -5.35 5.31
N VAL A 103 -6.62 -5.95 6.08
CA VAL A 103 -5.62 -6.90 5.59
C VAL A 103 -6.28 -8.20 5.17
N GLU A 104 -7.18 -8.75 5.97
CA GLU A 104 -7.94 -9.94 5.60
C GLU A 104 -8.65 -9.68 4.27
N ASN A 105 -9.46 -8.63 4.16
CA ASN A 105 -10.20 -8.33 2.92
C ASN A 105 -9.30 -8.07 1.71
N TYR A 106 -8.19 -7.33 1.88
CA TYR A 106 -7.32 -6.97 0.75
C TYR A 106 -6.53 -8.18 0.22
N PHE A 107 -6.14 -9.10 1.10
CA PHE A 107 -5.30 -10.24 0.76
C PHE A 107 -6.05 -11.60 0.72
N SER A 108 -7.35 -11.62 1.05
CA SER A 108 -8.22 -12.82 1.08
C SER A 108 -8.55 -13.40 -0.29
N ILE A 109 -8.40 -12.62 -1.36
CA ILE A 109 -8.75 -13.06 -2.73
C ILE A 109 -7.49 -13.49 -3.51
N MET A 110 -6.69 -14.39 -2.93
CA MET A 110 -5.64 -15.10 -3.65
C MET A 110 -5.55 -16.56 -3.22
#